data_AF-A0A9E6VX35-F1
#
_entry.id   AF-A0A9E6VX35-F1
#
_cell.length_a   1.000
_cell.length_b   1.000
_cell.length_c   1.000
_cell.angle_alpha   90.00
_cell.angle_beta   90.00
_cell.angle_gamma   90.00
#
_symmetry.space_group_name_H-M   'P 1'
#
loop_
_entity.id
_entity.type
_entity.pdbx_description
1 polymer ?
#
loop_
_entity_poly.entity_id
_entity_poly.type
_entity_poly.pdbx_seq_one_letter_code
_entity_poly.pdbx_strand_id
1 'polypeptide(L)' 'MTGGTLSAEDRLGACGDDFYDLLIRAHDGLDFTASAALNVRLLLILANEIGDFETLKAAVQRASEG' A
#
# COMPACT_ATOMS: atom_id res chain seq x y z
N MET A 1 6.31 23.99 -6.35
CA MET A 1 6.40 22.63 -5.79
C MET A 1 4.99 22.13 -5.62
N THR A 2 4.56 21.20 -6.47
CA THR A 2 3.22 20.60 -6.40
C THR A 2 3.17 19.68 -5.19
N GLY A 3 2.50 20.10 -4.11
CA GLY A 3 2.20 19.20 -3.01
C GLY A 3 1.28 18.11 -3.51
N GLY A 4 1.72 16.85 -3.46
CA GLY A 4 0.87 15.73 -3.83
C GLY A 4 -0.21 15.56 -2.78
N THR A 5 -1.45 15.81 -3.18
CA THR A 5 -2.63 15.43 -2.40
C THR A 5 -2.98 13.99 -2.75
N LEU A 6 -3.17 13.14 -1.74
CA LEU A 6 -3.69 11.78 -1.94
C LEU A 6 -5.07 11.86 -2.62
N SER A 7 -5.18 11.35 -3.85
CA SER A 7 -6.46 11.30 -4.56
C SER A 7 -7.38 10.25 -3.92
N ALA A 8 -8.68 10.55 -3.85
CA ALA A 8 -9.72 9.61 -3.43
C ALA A 8 -10.24 8.73 -4.58
N GLU A 9 -9.74 8.94 -5.81
CA GLU A 9 -10.14 8.17 -6.99
C GLU A 9 -9.55 6.76 -6.97
N ASP A 10 -10.38 5.78 -7.34
CA ASP A 10 -9.90 4.43 -7.63
C ASP A 10 -9.05 4.45 -8.91
N ARG A 11 -7.77 4.13 -8.76
CA ARG A 11 -6.79 4.08 -9.84
C ARG A 11 -6.53 2.66 -10.36
N LEU A 12 -7.03 1.64 -9.66
CA LEU A 12 -6.81 0.23 -10.02
C LEU A 12 -8.00 -0.36 -10.76
N GLY A 13 -9.23 0.09 -10.46
CA GLY A 13 -10.43 -0.45 -11.10
C GLY A 13 -10.48 -1.98 -10.98
N ALA A 14 -10.74 -2.67 -12.10
CA ALA A 14 -10.77 -4.13 -12.15
C ALA A 14 -9.45 -4.81 -11.73
N CYS A 15 -8.30 -4.14 -11.87
CA CYS A 15 -7.02 -4.69 -11.43
C CYS A 15 -6.86 -4.70 -9.90
N GLY A 16 -7.76 -4.04 -9.15
CA GLY A 16 -7.74 -4.03 -7.69
C GLY A 16 -7.92 -5.43 -7.10
N ASP A 17 -8.86 -6.21 -7.65
CA ASP A 17 -9.11 -7.58 -7.23
C ASP A 17 -7.93 -8.49 -7.57
N ASP A 18 -7.37 -8.37 -8.78
CA ASP A 18 -6.18 -9.13 -9.20
C ASP A 18 -4.96 -8.86 -8.30
N PHE A 19 -4.75 -7.61 -7.90
CA PHE A 19 -3.68 -7.25 -6.97
C PHE A 19 -3.92 -7.82 -5.58
N TYR A 20 -5.16 -7.77 -5.08
CA TYR A 20 -5.50 -8.34 -3.78
C TYR A 20 -5.29 -9.86 -3.76
N ASP A 21 -5.73 -10.57 -4.79
CA ASP A 21 -5.49 -12.00 -4.96
C ASP A 21 -4.00 -12.35 -5.00
N LEU A 22 -3.20 -11.55 -5.71
CA LEU A 22 -1.75 -11.69 -5.73
C LEU A 22 -1.15 -11.53 -4.32
N LEU A 23 -1.60 -10.53 -3.56
CA LEU A 23 -1.13 -10.26 -2.21
C LEU A 23 -1.49 -11.41 -1.26
N ILE A 24 -2.71 -11.93 -1.31
CA ILE A 24 -3.15 -13.07 -0.50
C ILE A 24 -2.30 -14.31 -0.78
N ARG A 25 -2.06 -14.62 -2.06
CA ARG A 25 -1.19 -15.74 -2.44
C ARG A 25 0.24 -15.58 -1.94
N ALA A 26 0.74 -14.35 -1.88
CA ALA A 26 2.08 -14.08 -1.36
C ALA A 26 2.21 -14.38 0.15
N HIS A 27 1.10 -14.44 0.89
CA HIS A 27 1.06 -14.81 2.31
C HIS A 27 0.94 -16.33 2.56
N ASP A 28 0.69 -17.13 1.51
CA ASP A 28 0.47 -18.57 1.68
C ASP A 28 1.69 -19.27 2.31
N GLY A 29 1.44 -20.08 3.33
CA GLY A 29 2.47 -20.76 4.11
C GLY A 29 3.34 -19.89 5.03
N LEU A 30 3.09 -18.57 5.11
CA LEU A 30 3.79 -17.69 6.05
C LEU A 30 3.15 -17.74 7.44
N ASP A 31 3.98 -17.73 8.48
CA ASP A 31 3.51 -17.43 9.83
C ASP A 31 3.19 -15.93 9.99
N PHE A 32 2.62 -15.57 11.13
CA PHE A 32 2.23 -14.20 11.43
C PHE A 32 3.40 -13.20 11.32
N THR A 33 4.58 -13.57 11.82
CA THR A 33 5.75 -12.68 11.82
C THR A 33 6.28 -12.50 10.40
N ALA A 34 6.36 -13.56 9.60
CA ALA A 34 6.78 -13.52 8.21
C ALA A 34 5.78 -12.76 7.33
N SER A 35 4.48 -12.93 7.56
CA SER A 35 3.40 -12.16 6.93
C SER A 35 3.53 -10.67 7.23
N ALA A 36 3.73 -10.29 8.49
CA ALA A 36 3.98 -8.90 8.87
C ALA A 36 5.24 -8.34 8.20
N ALA A 37 6.33 -9.11 8.14
CA ALA A 37 7.56 -8.70 7.47
C ALA A 37 7.38 -8.53 5.96
N LEU A 38 6.55 -9.35 5.31
CA LEU A 38 6.17 -9.17 3.90
C LEU A 38 5.46 -7.84 3.69
N ASN A 39 4.47 -7.53 4.51
CA ASN A 39 3.73 -6.26 4.42
C ASN A 39 4.64 -5.04 4.62
N VAL A 40 5.57 -5.09 5.58
CA VAL A 40 6.53 -3.98 5.78
C VAL A 40 7.43 -3.79 4.55
N ARG A 41 7.97 -4.87 3.98
CA ARG A 41 8.80 -4.77 2.77
C ARG A 41 8.01 -4.21 1.58
N LEU A 42 6.78 -4.69 1.38
CA LEU A 42 5.91 -4.18 0.32
C LEU A 42 5.61 -2.69 0.50
N LEU A 43 5.27 -2.26 1.72
CA LEU A 43 5.03 -0.86 2.04
C LEU A 43 6.25 0.01 1.73
N LEU A 44 7.46 -0.43 2.10
CA LEU A 44 8.69 0.32 1.81
C LEU A 44 8.98 0.43 0.31
N ILE A 45 8.74 -0.63 -0.46
CA ILE A 45 8.87 -0.62 -1.92
C ILE A 45 7.89 0.39 -2.52
N LEU A 46 6.60 0.29 -2.19
CA LEU A 46 5.57 1.20 -2.71
C LEU A 46 5.82 2.66 -2.29
N ALA A 47 6.31 2.88 -1.07
CA ALA A 47 6.66 4.22 -0.59
C ALA A 47 7.82 4.82 -1.40
N ASN A 48 8.83 4.00 -1.74
CA ASN A 48 9.91 4.42 -2.62
C ASN A 48 9.43 4.73 -4.05
N GLU A 49 8.54 3.91 -4.61
CA GLU A 49 7.96 4.16 -5.93
C GLU A 49 7.10 5.45 -5.97
N ILE A 50 6.42 5.79 -4.87
CA ILE A 50 5.64 7.04 -4.76
C ILE A 50 6.56 8.26 -4.66
N GLY A 51 7.63 8.20 -3.86
CA GLY A 51 8.67 9.24 -3.78
C GLY A 51 8.25 10.59 -3.19
N ASP A 52 6.99 10.75 -2.76
CA ASP A 52 6.45 11.98 -2.19
C ASP A 52 5.99 11.80 -0.73
N PHE A 53 6.69 12.44 0.19
CA PHE A 53 6.43 12.37 1.62
C PHE A 53 5.04 12.92 2.02
N GLU A 54 4.54 13.99 1.38
CA GLU A 54 3.23 14.55 1.75
C GLU A 54 2.09 13.62 1.31
N THR A 55 2.23 12.97 0.15
CA THR A 55 1.32 11.90 -0.29
C THR A 55 1.32 10.73 0.70
N LEU A 56 2.49 10.27 1.13
CA LEU A 56 2.63 9.17 2.09
C LEU A 56 2.04 9.52 3.47
N LYS A 57 2.28 10.74 3.94
CA LYS A 57 1.72 11.26 5.19
C LYS A 57 0.19 11.28 5.15
N ALA A 58 -0.40 11.78 4.05
CA ALA A 58 -1.84 11.79 3.86
C ALA A 58 -2.42 10.36 3.84
N ALA A 59 -1.72 9.39 3.23
CA ALA A 59 -2.12 7.99 3.23
C ALA A 59 -2.16 7.38 4.64
N VAL A 60 -1.13 7.63 5.47
CA VAL A 60 -1.10 7.16 6.86
C VAL A 60 -2.22 7.78 7.69
N GLN A 61 -2.48 9.08 7.53
CA GLN A 61 -3.57 9.77 8.22
C GLN A 61 -4.92 9.13 7.87
N ARG A 62 -5.20 8.97 6.57
CA ARG A 62 -6.46 8.34 6.10
C ARG A 62 -6.62 6.89 6.57
N ALA A 63 -5.54 6.11 6.60
CA ALA A 63 -5.59 4.74 7.13
C ALA A 63 -5.85 4.69 8.65
N SER A 64 -5.52 5.76 9.38
CA SER A 64 -5.72 5.87 10.83
C SER A 64 -7.11 6.41 11.22
N GLU A 65 -7.92 6.83 10.25
CA GLU A 65 -9.29 7.33 10.45
C GLU A 65 -10.34 6.20 10.47
N GLY A 66 -9.91 4.94 10.27
CA GLY A 66 -10.75 3.73 10.32
C GLY A 66 -10.90 3.12 11.71
#